data_AF-A0A8S3ICA5-F1
#
_entry.id   AF-A0A8S3ICA5-F1
#
_cell.length_a   1.000
_cell.length_b   1.000
_cell.length_c   1.000
_cell.angle_alpha   90.00
_cell.angle_beta   90.00
_cell.angle_gamma   90.00
#
_symmetry.space_group_name_H-M   'P 1'
#
loop_
_entity.id
_entity.type
_entity.pdbx_description
1 polymer ?
#
loop_
_entity_poly.entity_id
_entity_poly.type
_entity_poly.pdbx_seq_one_letter_code
_entity_poly.pdbx_strand_id
1 'polypeptide(L)'
;DTTFFYLAPFTLLVVFLSLISILIGIIKSAVAPTYLPICIIEKNNIKHLIKSSILKNNVLRYCHPNATCNGELCPLHQALCLNNMSRNINCNDMNNVYLINGIPGLKDSQFSNNLKATYMNEGEIDNGIIGDSTLEVVIGIFFPSVTGIMAGSNRSGDLKDPSQSIPRGTILAVITTSLIYILIAFLMACSTQGVLLRDRDGLSINQQLVEAAVAWPSPYVIITGALCACFGAGLQ
;
A
#
# COMPACT_ATOMS: atom_id res chain seq x y z
N ASP A 1 -18.95 28.33 -15.20
CA ASP A 1 -18.07 28.72 -14.08
C ASP A 1 -18.60 28.40 -12.68
N THR A 2 -19.92 28.32 -12.45
CA THR A 2 -20.48 27.94 -11.14
C THR A 2 -20.27 26.46 -10.77
N THR A 3 -20.29 25.55 -11.75
CA THR A 3 -20.05 24.11 -11.54
C THR A 3 -18.64 23.80 -11.03
N PHE A 4 -17.63 24.56 -11.49
CA PHE A 4 -16.24 24.39 -11.08
C PHE A 4 -15.98 24.85 -9.64
N PHE A 5 -16.71 25.90 -9.22
CA PHE A 5 -16.57 26.47 -7.88
C PHE A 5 -17.02 25.52 -6.77
N TYR A 6 -18.04 24.69 -7.02
CA TYR A 6 -18.50 23.67 -6.07
C TYR A 6 -17.68 22.36 -6.12
N LEU A 7 -17.00 22.11 -7.23
CA LEU A 7 -16.22 20.88 -7.41
C LEU A 7 -14.95 20.86 -6.56
N ALA A 8 -14.23 21.99 -6.46
CA ALA A 8 -12.99 22.10 -5.69
C ALA A 8 -13.15 21.79 -4.17
N PRO A 9 -14.13 22.37 -3.43
CA PRO A 9 -14.34 22.00 -2.04
C PRO A 9 -14.84 20.55 -1.88
N PHE A 10 -15.56 20.02 -2.86
CA PHE A 10 -16.02 18.63 -2.86
C PHE A 10 -14.85 17.65 -2.99
N THR A 11 -13.95 17.83 -3.96
CA THR A 11 -12.78 16.95 -4.14
C THR A 11 -11.86 17.00 -2.92
N LEU A 12 -11.65 18.19 -2.34
CA LEU A 12 -10.89 18.36 -1.11
C LEU A 12 -11.53 17.64 0.09
N LEU A 13 -12.85 17.73 0.25
CA LEU A 13 -13.58 17.02 1.31
C LEU A 13 -13.41 15.50 1.18
N VAL A 14 -13.52 14.96 -0.03
CA VAL A 14 -13.36 13.52 -0.28
C VAL A 14 -11.95 13.03 0.06
N VAL A 15 -10.91 13.79 -0.29
CA VAL A 15 -9.52 13.48 0.09
C VAL A 15 -9.37 13.46 1.60
N PHE A 16 -9.92 14.48 2.29
CA PHE A 16 -9.85 14.57 3.75
C PHE A 16 -10.55 13.40 4.45
N LEU A 17 -11.74 13.00 3.98
CA LEU A 17 -12.46 11.83 4.47
C LEU A 17 -11.69 10.52 4.23
N SER A 18 -10.96 10.42 3.13
CA SER A 18 -10.12 9.26 2.82
C SER A 18 -8.95 9.13 3.82
N LEU A 19 -8.29 10.25 4.14
CA LEU A 19 -7.24 10.27 5.17
C LEU A 19 -7.77 9.87 6.55
N ILE A 20 -8.92 10.39 6.95
CA ILE A 20 -9.57 10.01 8.21
C ILE A 20 -9.93 8.52 8.24
N SER A 21 -10.44 7.98 7.12
CA SER A 21 -10.78 6.56 6.98
C SER A 21 -9.57 5.64 7.20
N ILE A 22 -8.39 6.02 6.69
CA ILE A 22 -7.13 5.30 6.93
C ILE A 22 -6.76 5.36 8.42
N LEU A 23 -6.76 6.55 9.03
CA LEU A 23 -6.38 6.73 10.43
C LEU A 23 -7.30 5.93 11.37
N ILE A 24 -8.62 6.00 11.16
CA ILE A 24 -9.60 5.22 11.93
C ILE A 24 -9.37 3.72 11.70
N GLY A 25 -9.11 3.30 10.47
CA GLY A 25 -8.81 1.91 10.13
C GLY A 25 -7.62 1.34 10.89
N ILE A 26 -6.52 2.10 10.97
CA ILE A 26 -5.32 1.70 11.72
C ILE A 26 -5.60 1.62 13.23
N ILE A 27 -6.25 2.64 13.80
CA ILE A 27 -6.60 2.65 15.23
C ILE A 27 -7.52 1.47 15.56
N LYS A 28 -8.50 1.20 14.70
CA LYS A 28 -9.39 0.04 14.84
C LYS A 28 -8.61 -1.27 14.79
N SER A 29 -7.65 -1.39 13.87
CA SER A 29 -6.78 -2.56 13.73
C SER A 29 -5.95 -2.83 15.00
N ALA A 30 -5.65 -1.79 15.78
CA ALA A 30 -5.00 -1.94 17.09
C ALA A 30 -5.89 -2.61 18.14
N VAL A 31 -7.20 -2.34 18.11
CA VAL A 31 -8.18 -2.90 19.06
C VAL A 31 -8.68 -4.27 18.60
N ALA A 32 -8.99 -4.41 17.32
CA ALA A 32 -9.47 -5.63 16.70
C ALA A 32 -8.74 -5.83 15.37
N PRO A 33 -7.77 -6.76 15.29
CA PRO A 33 -6.98 -6.94 14.09
C PRO A 33 -7.85 -7.42 12.92
N THR A 34 -7.73 -6.76 11.78
CA THR A 34 -8.39 -7.18 10.54
C THR A 34 -7.76 -8.48 10.08
N TYR A 35 -8.57 -9.54 9.94
CA TYR A 35 -8.07 -10.81 9.41
C TYR A 35 -7.94 -10.74 7.89
N LEU A 36 -6.71 -10.52 7.42
CA LEU A 36 -6.33 -10.49 6.01
C LEU A 36 -5.29 -11.59 5.76
N PRO A 37 -5.70 -12.82 5.43
CA PRO A 37 -4.79 -13.94 5.26
C PRO A 37 -3.95 -13.75 4.00
N ILE A 38 -2.62 -13.78 4.16
CA ILE A 38 -1.66 -13.77 3.07
C ILE A 38 -0.83 -15.05 3.08
N CYS A 39 -0.45 -15.50 1.89
CA CYS A 39 0.32 -16.73 1.72
C CYS A 39 1.81 -16.44 1.62
N ILE A 40 2.60 -17.08 2.47
CA ILE A 40 4.05 -16.89 2.54
C ILE A 40 4.77 -18.21 2.41
N ILE A 41 5.91 -18.15 1.74
CA ILE A 41 6.92 -19.20 1.73
C ILE A 41 8.16 -18.72 2.47
N GLU A 42 8.68 -19.55 3.37
CA GLU A 42 9.90 -19.25 4.12
C GLU A 42 11.09 -20.03 3.57
N LYS A 43 12.12 -19.29 3.11
CA LYS A 43 13.37 -19.84 2.57
C LYS A 43 14.55 -19.15 3.22
N ASN A 44 15.49 -19.91 3.79
CA ASN A 44 16.68 -19.38 4.46
C ASN A 44 16.36 -18.30 5.53
N ASN A 45 15.30 -18.48 6.31
CA ASN A 45 14.78 -17.51 7.30
C ASN A 45 14.28 -16.17 6.72
N ILE A 46 14.07 -16.11 5.40
CA ILE A 46 13.49 -14.96 4.71
C ILE A 46 12.07 -15.34 4.31
N LYS A 47 11.13 -14.45 4.65
CA LYS A 47 9.71 -14.58 4.30
C LYS A 47 9.45 -13.97 2.93
N HIS A 48 8.96 -14.78 2.01
CA HIS A 48 8.62 -14.33 0.66
C HIS A 48 7.12 -14.44 0.42
N LEU A 49 6.55 -13.40 -0.18
CA LEU A 49 5.14 -13.34 -0.50
C LEU A 49 4.86 -14.10 -1.80
N ILE A 50 3.89 -15.01 -1.78
CA ILE A 50 3.50 -15.74 -3.00
C ILE A 50 2.53 -14.88 -3.79
N LYS A 51 3.00 -14.31 -4.89
CA LYS A 51 2.18 -13.54 -5.84
C LYS A 51 1.71 -14.46 -6.96
N SER A 52 0.45 -14.90 -6.91
CA SER A 52 -0.12 -15.73 -7.97
C SER A 52 -1.58 -15.35 -8.25
N SER A 53 -1.92 -15.25 -9.53
CA SER A 53 -3.32 -15.07 -9.97
C SER A 53 -4.22 -16.22 -9.53
N ILE A 54 -3.66 -17.40 -9.29
CA ILE A 54 -4.35 -18.62 -8.85
C ILE A 54 -4.85 -18.46 -7.40
N LEU A 55 -4.18 -17.64 -6.59
CA LEU A 55 -4.55 -17.39 -5.19
C LEU A 55 -5.77 -16.45 -5.05
N LYS A 56 -6.22 -15.81 -6.13
CA LYS A 56 -7.37 -14.90 -6.10
C LYS A 56 -8.62 -15.62 -5.56
N ASN A 57 -9.27 -15.00 -4.57
CA ASN A 57 -10.50 -15.43 -3.90
C ASN A 57 -10.44 -16.77 -3.12
N ASN A 58 -9.30 -17.48 -3.14
CA ASN A 58 -9.18 -18.83 -2.56
C ASN A 58 -7.85 -19.05 -1.82
N VAL A 59 -7.20 -17.98 -1.33
CA VAL A 59 -5.93 -18.03 -0.58
C VAL A 59 -5.96 -19.05 0.56
N LEU A 60 -7.06 -19.10 1.31
CA LEU A 60 -7.26 -20.04 2.43
C LEU A 60 -7.26 -21.52 2.02
N ARG A 61 -7.69 -21.82 0.78
CA ARG A 61 -7.76 -23.19 0.26
C ARG A 61 -6.47 -23.62 -0.43
N TYR A 62 -5.79 -22.69 -1.08
CA TYR A 62 -4.62 -23.01 -1.90
C TYR A 62 -3.28 -22.81 -1.17
N CYS A 63 -3.25 -22.04 -0.08
CA CYS A 63 -2.05 -21.83 0.72
C CYS A 63 -1.90 -22.88 1.84
N HIS A 64 -1.70 -24.14 1.44
CA HIS A 64 -1.34 -25.19 2.38
C HIS A 64 -0.39 -26.18 1.69
N PRO A 65 0.64 -26.70 2.39
CA PRO A 65 1.62 -27.63 1.80
C PRO A 65 0.97 -28.85 1.15
N ASN A 66 -0.11 -29.35 1.78
CA ASN A 66 -0.88 -30.51 1.32
C ASN A 66 -2.32 -30.16 0.90
N ALA A 67 -2.56 -28.97 0.36
CA ALA A 67 -3.89 -28.62 -0.13
C ALA A 67 -4.31 -29.59 -1.25
N THR A 68 -5.42 -30.31 -1.04
CA THR A 68 -6.06 -31.13 -2.08
C THR A 68 -7.30 -30.40 -2.61
N CYS A 69 -7.38 -30.31 -3.93
CA CYS A 69 -8.46 -29.66 -4.65
C CYS A 69 -9.17 -30.73 -5.45
N ASN A 70 -10.38 -31.11 -5.03
CA ASN A 70 -11.20 -32.13 -5.69
C ASN A 70 -10.48 -33.48 -5.90
N GLY A 71 -9.63 -33.90 -4.94
CA GLY A 71 -8.91 -35.17 -5.00
C GLY A 71 -7.54 -35.12 -5.69
N GLU A 72 -7.15 -33.99 -6.27
CA GLU A 72 -5.82 -33.76 -6.86
C GLU A 72 -5.02 -32.71 -6.05
N LEU A 73 -3.70 -32.62 -6.27
CA LEU A 73 -2.89 -31.54 -5.66
C LEU A 73 -3.34 -30.18 -6.18
N CYS A 74 -3.50 -29.22 -5.26
CA CYS A 74 -4.02 -27.91 -5.63
C CYS A 74 -3.18 -27.17 -6.69
N PRO A 75 -3.82 -26.32 -7.51
CA PRO A 75 -3.20 -25.66 -8.65
C PRO A 75 -2.02 -24.75 -8.29
N LEU A 76 -1.91 -24.29 -7.04
CA LEU A 76 -0.72 -23.59 -6.55
C LEU A 76 0.51 -24.51 -6.55
N HIS A 77 0.36 -25.72 -6.00
CA HIS A 77 1.42 -26.72 -6.00
C HIS A 77 1.76 -27.14 -7.44
N GLN A 78 0.75 -27.35 -8.29
CA GLN A 78 0.97 -27.68 -9.70
C GLN A 78 1.69 -26.56 -10.45
N ALA A 79 1.34 -25.29 -10.23
CA ALA A 79 2.00 -24.16 -10.88
C ALA A 79 3.46 -23.98 -10.42
N LEU A 80 3.75 -24.21 -9.14
CA LEU A 80 5.11 -24.11 -8.58
C LEU A 80 5.99 -25.30 -8.97
N CYS A 81 5.44 -26.52 -8.99
CA CYS A 81 6.20 -27.75 -9.17
C CYS A 81 6.24 -28.33 -10.59
N LEU A 82 5.17 -28.19 -11.37
CA LEU A 82 5.03 -28.93 -12.64
C LEU A 82 5.33 -28.06 -13.87
N ASN A 83 5.23 -26.73 -13.77
CA ASN A 83 5.31 -25.85 -14.95
C ASN A 83 6.63 -25.11 -15.15
N ASN A 84 7.68 -25.32 -14.32
CA ASN A 84 9.01 -24.72 -14.51
C ASN A 84 9.01 -23.20 -14.82
N MET A 85 7.96 -22.47 -14.43
CA MET A 85 7.84 -21.03 -14.68
C MET A 85 8.49 -20.19 -13.58
N SER A 86 9.01 -20.82 -12.51
CA SER A 86 9.82 -20.16 -11.49
C SER A 86 11.11 -20.96 -11.31
N ARG A 87 12.23 -20.44 -11.82
CA ARG A 87 13.55 -21.12 -11.79
C ARG A 87 14.18 -21.24 -10.40
N ASN A 88 13.54 -20.74 -9.33
CA ASN A 88 14.18 -20.55 -8.02
C ASN A 88 13.47 -21.21 -6.82
N ILE A 89 12.34 -21.90 -7.00
CA ILE A 89 11.60 -22.54 -5.90
C ILE A 89 11.53 -24.04 -6.17
N ASN A 90 12.15 -24.85 -5.31
CA ASN A 90 12.09 -26.30 -5.43
C ASN A 90 10.80 -26.81 -4.77
N CYS A 91 10.26 -27.93 -5.23
CA CYS A 91 9.08 -28.56 -4.61
C CYS A 91 9.25 -28.88 -3.13
N ASN A 92 10.49 -29.08 -2.68
CA ASN A 92 10.80 -29.33 -1.27
C ASN A 92 10.57 -28.09 -0.39
N ASP A 93 10.61 -26.88 -0.95
CA ASP A 93 10.35 -25.63 -0.24
C ASP A 93 8.85 -25.46 0.09
N MET A 94 7.96 -26.28 -0.49
CA MET A 94 6.51 -26.24 -0.23
C MET A 94 6.13 -26.61 1.21
N ASN A 95 6.98 -27.36 1.92
CA ASN A 95 6.75 -27.71 3.32
C ASN A 95 6.79 -26.48 4.25
N ASN A 96 7.40 -25.38 3.79
CA ASN A 96 7.55 -24.14 4.55
C ASN A 96 6.53 -23.07 4.14
N VAL A 97 5.42 -23.48 3.52
CA VAL A 97 4.32 -22.58 3.14
C VAL A 97 3.30 -22.49 4.28
N TYR A 98 2.99 -21.26 4.70
CA TYR A 98 2.01 -21.02 5.75
C TYR A 98 1.26 -19.69 5.55
N LEU A 99 0.11 -19.60 6.22
CA LEU A 99 -0.74 -18.42 6.23
C LEU A 99 -0.36 -17.51 7.39
N ILE A 100 -0.21 -16.23 7.12
CA ILE A 100 -0.14 -15.21 8.18
C ILE A 100 -1.12 -14.09 7.93
N ASN A 101 -1.46 -13.36 8.99
CA ASN A 101 -2.31 -12.20 8.88
C ASN A 101 -1.50 -10.97 8.41
N GLY A 102 -1.82 -10.42 7.24
CA GLY A 102 -1.16 -9.26 6.64
C GLY A 102 -1.25 -7.98 7.47
N ILE A 103 -2.33 -7.83 8.25
CA ILE A 103 -2.59 -6.66 9.10
C ILE A 103 -2.77 -7.13 10.56
N PRO A 104 -1.68 -7.44 11.26
CA PRO A 104 -1.74 -7.96 12.63
C PRO A 104 -2.11 -6.92 13.71
N GLY A 105 -2.25 -5.64 13.34
CA GLY A 105 -2.49 -4.52 14.26
C GLY A 105 -1.21 -3.83 14.73
N LEU A 106 -1.34 -2.75 15.52
CA LEU A 106 -0.20 -1.97 16.04
C LEU A 106 0.67 -2.81 16.98
N LYS A 107 1.87 -3.21 16.54
CA LYS A 107 2.83 -3.98 17.33
C LYS A 107 4.26 -3.48 17.10
N ASP A 108 5.01 -3.28 18.18
CA ASP A 108 6.41 -2.81 18.12
C ASP A 108 7.32 -3.76 17.32
N SER A 109 7.04 -5.06 17.39
CA SER A 109 7.77 -6.07 16.61
C SER A 109 7.61 -5.92 15.10
N GLN A 110 6.48 -5.37 14.63
CA GLN A 110 6.28 -5.11 13.20
C GLN A 110 7.10 -3.90 12.74
N PHE A 111 7.15 -2.85 13.56
CA PHE A 111 7.98 -1.69 13.25
C PHE A 111 9.45 -2.07 13.11
N SER A 112 9.99 -2.84 14.07
CA SER A 112 11.39 -3.29 14.00
C SER A 112 11.68 -4.14 12.77
N ASN A 113 10.71 -4.95 12.31
CA ASN A 113 10.86 -5.76 11.10
C ASN A 113 10.80 -4.92 9.81
N ASN A 114 10.08 -3.80 9.85
CA ASN A 114 9.90 -2.90 8.71
C ASN A 114 10.93 -1.77 8.64
N LEU A 115 11.71 -1.56 9.70
CA LEU A 115 12.70 -0.49 9.79
C LEU A 115 13.84 -0.62 8.78
N LYS A 116 14.24 -1.87 8.45
CA LYS A 116 15.36 -2.12 7.56
C LYS A 116 14.94 -1.95 6.09
N ALA A 117 15.73 -1.18 5.35
CA ALA A 117 15.55 -1.05 3.92
C ALA A 117 15.75 -2.39 3.19
N THR A 118 14.97 -2.61 2.15
CA THR A 118 15.11 -3.76 1.24
C THR A 118 15.02 -3.22 -0.19
N TYR A 119 16.09 -2.54 -0.59
CA TYR A 119 16.28 -2.08 -1.96
C TYR A 119 16.75 -3.25 -2.82
N MET A 120 16.36 -3.24 -4.09
CA MET A 120 16.83 -4.18 -5.09
C MET A 120 17.49 -3.41 -6.23
N ASN A 121 18.67 -3.86 -6.64
CA ASN A 121 19.38 -3.25 -7.77
C ASN A 121 18.70 -3.64 -9.10
N GLU A 122 18.87 -2.79 -10.11
CA GLU A 122 18.40 -3.07 -11.48
C GLU A 122 18.87 -4.45 -11.95
N GLY A 123 17.91 -5.33 -12.23
CA GLY A 123 18.20 -6.68 -12.72
C GLY A 123 18.41 -7.75 -11.63
N GLU A 124 18.41 -7.38 -10.35
CA GLU A 124 18.34 -8.37 -9.26
C GLU A 124 16.97 -9.05 -9.27
N ILE A 125 16.99 -10.38 -9.26
CA ILE A 125 15.78 -11.19 -9.30
C ILE A 125 15.53 -11.74 -7.89
N ASP A 126 14.55 -11.17 -7.19
CA ASP A 126 13.95 -11.83 -6.03
C ASP A 126 12.64 -12.50 -6.46
N ASN A 127 12.66 -13.83 -6.52
CA ASN A 127 11.50 -14.68 -6.87
C ASN A 127 10.75 -14.29 -8.16
N GLY A 128 11.47 -13.96 -9.23
CA GLY A 128 10.89 -13.70 -10.54
C GLY A 128 10.42 -12.26 -10.75
N ILE A 129 10.63 -11.37 -9.76
CA ILE A 129 10.43 -9.93 -9.91
C ILE A 129 11.80 -9.30 -10.16
N ILE A 130 11.91 -8.59 -11.28
CA ILE A 130 13.08 -7.77 -11.58
C ILE A 130 13.00 -6.55 -10.67
N GLY A 131 13.93 -6.47 -9.72
CA GLY A 131 14.10 -5.33 -8.85
C GLY A 131 14.56 -4.12 -9.66
N ASP A 132 13.83 -3.03 -9.52
CA ASP A 132 14.28 -1.68 -9.90
C ASP A 132 13.77 -0.72 -8.82
N SER A 133 14.24 -0.96 -7.59
CA SER A 133 13.78 -0.24 -6.40
C SER A 133 14.97 0.28 -5.62
N THR A 134 15.81 1.05 -6.31
CA THR A 134 16.92 1.78 -5.71
C THR A 134 16.41 3.02 -4.96
N LEU A 135 17.24 3.57 -4.08
CA LEU A 135 16.90 4.78 -3.34
C LEU A 135 16.57 5.96 -4.27
N GLU A 136 17.29 6.09 -5.38
CA GLU A 136 17.12 7.16 -6.36
C GLU A 136 15.75 7.10 -7.04
N VAL A 137 15.32 5.90 -7.45
CA VAL A 137 14.00 5.67 -8.05
C VAL A 137 12.90 6.00 -7.05
N VAL A 138 13.02 5.58 -5.79
CA VAL A 138 12.02 5.86 -4.75
C VAL A 138 11.88 7.37 -4.51
N ILE A 139 13.00 8.11 -4.44
CA ILE A 139 12.97 9.58 -4.32
C ILE A 139 12.30 10.21 -5.54
N GLY A 140 12.60 9.74 -6.75
CA GLY A 140 11.99 10.22 -7.99
C GLY A 140 10.47 10.01 -8.04
N ILE A 141 9.98 8.88 -7.53
CA ILE A 141 8.54 8.58 -7.44
C ILE A 141 7.83 9.43 -6.37
N PHE A 142 8.49 9.72 -5.25
CA PHE A 142 7.91 10.52 -4.17
C PHE A 142 7.95 12.04 -4.43
N PHE A 143 8.91 12.52 -5.23
CA PHE A 143 9.11 13.96 -5.47
C PHE A 143 7.84 14.71 -5.94
N PRO A 144 7.04 14.20 -6.91
CA PRO A 144 5.79 14.84 -7.31
C PRO A 144 4.81 15.09 -6.14
N SER A 145 4.81 14.26 -5.09
CA SER A 145 3.90 14.37 -3.94
C SER A 145 4.15 15.59 -3.05
N VAL A 146 5.34 16.19 -3.12
CA VAL A 146 5.70 17.42 -2.37
C VAL A 146 5.71 18.68 -3.25
N THR A 147 5.40 18.54 -4.53
CA THR A 147 5.26 19.68 -5.44
C THR A 147 3.93 20.42 -5.21
N GLY A 148 3.68 21.51 -5.96
CA GLY A 148 2.43 22.26 -5.87
C GLY A 148 2.42 23.40 -4.86
N ILE A 149 3.56 23.72 -4.26
CA ILE A 149 3.71 24.84 -3.30
C ILE A 149 3.27 26.21 -3.86
N MET A 150 3.34 26.37 -5.19
CA MET A 150 2.95 27.59 -5.91
C MET A 150 1.42 27.74 -6.06
N ALA A 151 0.62 26.71 -5.77
CA ALA A 151 -0.84 26.83 -5.85
C ALA A 151 -1.40 27.93 -4.92
N GLY A 152 -0.71 28.24 -3.81
CA GLY A 152 -1.11 29.27 -2.86
C GLY A 152 -1.04 30.70 -3.42
N SER A 153 -0.17 30.99 -4.39
CA SER A 153 -0.06 32.33 -4.98
C SER A 153 -1.09 32.60 -6.08
N ASN A 154 -1.77 31.57 -6.58
CA ASN A 154 -2.74 31.69 -7.69
C ASN A 154 -3.99 32.50 -7.31
N ARG A 155 -4.23 32.74 -6.02
CA ARG A 155 -5.32 33.58 -5.48
C ARG A 155 -4.82 34.83 -4.77
N SER A 156 -3.62 35.29 -5.11
CA SER A 156 -3.00 36.46 -4.48
C SER A 156 -3.80 37.76 -4.65
N GLY A 157 -4.55 37.90 -5.75
CA GLY A 157 -5.39 39.08 -6.02
C GLY A 157 -6.64 39.20 -5.14
N ASP A 158 -7.11 38.08 -4.56
CA ASP A 158 -8.30 38.04 -3.70
C ASP A 158 -7.94 38.20 -2.20
N LEU A 159 -6.66 38.29 -1.86
CA LEU A 159 -6.18 38.39 -0.48
C LEU A 159 -6.21 39.84 0.01
N LYS A 160 -6.71 40.03 1.24
CA LYS A 160 -6.64 41.33 1.94
C LYS A 160 -5.20 41.84 2.09
N ASP A 161 -4.28 40.94 2.47
CA ASP A 161 -2.86 41.23 2.68
C ASP A 161 -1.98 40.10 2.10
N PRO A 162 -1.66 40.11 0.80
CA PRO A 162 -0.96 39.00 0.12
C PRO A 162 0.48 38.81 0.62
N SER A 163 1.18 39.90 0.96
CA SER A 163 2.58 39.87 1.41
C SER A 163 2.80 39.09 2.71
N GLN A 164 1.79 39.02 3.58
CA GLN A 164 1.83 38.22 4.81
C GLN A 164 1.12 36.87 4.67
N SER A 165 0.01 36.82 3.93
CA SER A 165 -0.85 35.64 3.85
C SER A 165 -0.22 34.51 3.03
N ILE A 166 0.45 34.83 1.92
CA ILE A 166 1.13 33.84 1.08
C ILE A 166 2.22 33.10 1.87
N PRO A 167 3.24 33.75 2.46
CA PRO A 167 4.31 33.02 3.14
C PRO A 167 3.81 32.23 4.35
N ARG A 168 2.87 32.77 5.13
CA ARG A 168 2.29 32.06 6.29
C ARG A 168 1.48 30.84 5.86
N GLY A 169 0.61 30.99 4.86
CA GLY A 169 -0.22 29.90 4.35
C GLY A 169 0.63 28.76 3.77
N THR A 170 1.64 29.10 2.98
CA THR A 170 2.54 28.13 2.36
C THR A 170 3.34 27.34 3.41
N ILE A 171 3.95 28.01 4.39
CA ILE A 171 4.73 27.33 5.45
C ILE A 171 3.83 26.41 6.28
N LEU A 172 2.64 26.88 6.67
CA LEU A 172 1.69 26.07 7.43
C LEU A 172 1.26 24.83 6.64
N ALA A 173 0.98 24.99 5.34
CA ALA A 173 0.59 23.87 4.46
C ALA A 173 1.71 22.83 4.30
N VAL A 174 2.97 23.26 4.16
CA VAL A 174 4.11 22.34 4.09
C VAL A 174 4.28 21.56 5.39
N ILE A 175 4.15 22.23 6.55
CA ILE A 175 4.26 21.57 7.86
C ILE A 175 3.13 20.55 8.06
N THR A 176 1.88 20.90 7.75
CA THR A 176 0.74 20.00 7.94
C THR A 176 0.85 18.75 7.07
N THR A 177 1.17 18.92 5.78
CA THR A 177 1.36 17.79 4.85
C THR A 177 2.54 16.91 5.24
N SER A 178 3.66 17.49 5.65
CA SER A 178 4.84 16.74 6.13
C SER A 178 4.49 15.88 7.35
N LEU A 179 3.74 16.44 8.32
CA LEU A 179 3.32 15.69 9.50
C LEU A 179 2.37 14.54 9.14
N ILE A 180 1.43 14.75 8.22
CA ILE A 180 0.50 13.70 7.77
C ILE A 180 1.26 12.56 7.10
N TYR A 181 2.22 12.85 6.21
CA TYR A 181 3.03 11.82 5.55
C TYR A 181 3.83 10.98 6.55
N ILE A 182 4.53 11.64 7.48
CA ILE A 182 5.33 10.93 8.51
C ILE A 182 4.41 10.07 9.39
N LEU A 183 3.26 10.61 9.80
CA LEU A 183 2.30 9.91 10.64
C LEU A 183 1.77 8.64 9.96
N ILE A 184 1.32 8.73 8.71
CA ILE A 184 0.78 7.57 7.98
C ILE A 184 1.87 6.54 7.72
N ALA A 185 3.08 6.97 7.31
CA ALA A 185 4.20 6.05 7.10
C ALA A 185 4.56 5.28 8.37
N PHE A 186 4.64 5.97 9.51
CA PHE A 186 4.91 5.35 10.81
C PHE A 186 3.79 4.36 11.20
N LEU A 187 2.53 4.78 11.08
CA LEU A 187 1.38 3.95 11.43
C LEU A 187 1.24 2.70 10.55
N MET A 188 1.53 2.80 9.25
CA MET A 188 1.56 1.65 8.34
C MET A 188 2.72 0.70 8.67
N ALA A 189 3.90 1.22 9.00
CA ALA A 189 5.05 0.43 9.42
C ALA A 189 4.78 -0.37 10.71
N CYS A 190 3.97 0.16 11.63
CA CYS A 190 3.61 -0.52 12.88
C CYS A 190 2.45 -1.51 12.75
N SER A 191 1.54 -1.32 11.78
CA SER A 191 0.27 -2.07 11.69
C SER A 191 0.25 -3.17 10.63
N THR A 192 1.11 -3.09 9.61
CA THR A 192 1.11 -3.99 8.45
C THR A 192 2.43 -4.73 8.31
N GLN A 193 2.40 -5.90 7.66
CA GLN A 193 3.60 -6.67 7.40
C GLN A 193 4.40 -6.12 6.22
N GLY A 194 5.71 -6.02 6.36
CA GLY A 194 6.60 -5.48 5.33
C GLY A 194 6.53 -6.21 3.99
N VAL A 195 6.26 -7.52 4.01
CA VAL A 195 6.06 -8.29 2.77
C VAL A 195 4.83 -7.81 1.99
N LEU A 196 3.76 -7.41 2.68
CA LEU A 196 2.54 -6.89 2.06
C LEU A 196 2.74 -5.47 1.53
N LEU A 197 3.48 -4.61 2.25
CA LEU A 197 3.83 -3.26 1.80
C LEU A 197 4.65 -3.26 0.50
N ARG A 198 5.39 -4.33 0.23
CA ARG A 198 6.17 -4.52 -0.99
C ARG A 198 5.34 -5.06 -2.16
N ASP A 199 4.06 -5.36 -1.94
CA ASP A 199 3.16 -5.83 -2.98
C ASP A 199 2.41 -4.68 -3.66
N ARG A 200 3.09 -4.01 -4.61
CA ARG A 200 2.55 -2.88 -5.37
C ARG A 200 1.18 -3.18 -6.03
N ASP A 201 1.04 -4.35 -6.64
CA ASP A 201 -0.15 -4.71 -7.42
C ASP A 201 -1.26 -5.36 -6.57
N GLY A 202 -0.99 -5.61 -5.28
CA GLY A 202 -1.93 -6.26 -4.37
C GLY A 202 -2.38 -7.65 -4.83
N LEU A 203 -1.57 -8.38 -5.62
CA LEU A 203 -1.93 -9.70 -6.13
C LEU A 203 -2.22 -10.69 -5.00
N SER A 204 -1.58 -10.50 -3.85
CA SER A 204 -1.73 -11.33 -2.66
C SER A 204 -3.03 -11.05 -1.90
N ILE A 205 -3.70 -9.94 -2.21
CA ILE A 205 -4.94 -9.46 -1.57
C ILE A 205 -6.02 -9.17 -2.63
N ASN A 206 -6.14 -10.03 -3.64
CA ASN A 206 -7.16 -9.94 -4.69
C ASN A 206 -7.14 -8.63 -5.51
N GLN A 207 -5.95 -8.09 -5.81
CA GLN A 207 -5.76 -6.82 -6.54
C GLN A 207 -6.35 -5.60 -5.83
N GLN A 208 -6.40 -5.64 -4.51
CA GLN A 208 -6.79 -4.51 -3.70
C GLN A 208 -5.57 -3.66 -3.32
N LEU A 209 -5.75 -2.36 -3.18
CA LEU A 209 -4.74 -1.48 -2.62
C LEU A 209 -4.53 -1.81 -1.13
N VAL A 210 -3.27 -1.88 -0.67
CA VAL A 210 -2.95 -2.18 0.73
C VAL A 210 -3.58 -1.15 1.67
N GLU A 211 -3.55 0.13 1.31
CA GLU A 211 -4.18 1.21 2.08
C GLU A 211 -5.71 1.06 2.14
N ALA A 212 -6.34 0.63 1.04
CA ALA A 212 -7.77 0.37 1.02
C ALA A 212 -8.13 -0.82 1.92
N ALA A 213 -7.27 -1.82 2.05
CA ALA A 213 -7.50 -2.98 2.94
C ALA A 213 -7.48 -2.60 4.43
N VAL A 214 -6.76 -1.54 4.79
CA VAL A 214 -6.69 -1.02 6.17
C VAL A 214 -7.86 -0.08 6.48
N ALA A 215 -8.40 0.60 5.47
CA ALA A 215 -9.42 1.63 5.62
C ALA A 215 -10.74 1.12 6.24
N TRP A 216 -11.36 1.98 7.07
CA TRP A 216 -12.67 1.73 7.67
C TRP A 216 -13.60 2.92 7.40
N PRO A 217 -14.88 2.72 7.00
CA PRO A 217 -15.70 1.50 7.12
C PRO A 217 -15.60 0.50 5.97
N SER A 218 -15.18 0.95 4.79
CA SER A 218 -15.06 0.09 3.61
C SER A 218 -13.85 0.48 2.77
N PRO A 219 -13.27 -0.46 2.01
CA PRO A 219 -12.11 -0.19 1.17
C PRO A 219 -12.43 0.73 -0.01
N TYR A 220 -13.70 0.78 -0.41
CA TYR A 220 -14.15 1.61 -1.53
C TYR A 220 -13.99 3.11 -1.25
N VAL A 221 -13.98 3.54 0.01
CA VAL A 221 -13.76 4.95 0.36
C VAL A 221 -12.46 5.48 -0.22
N ILE A 222 -11.38 4.69 -0.13
CA ILE A 222 -10.06 5.08 -0.65
C ILE A 222 -10.04 5.03 -2.17
N ILE A 223 -10.67 4.03 -2.76
CA ILE A 223 -10.73 3.88 -4.23
C ILE A 223 -11.48 5.05 -4.85
N THR A 224 -12.67 5.38 -4.34
CA THR A 224 -13.44 6.53 -4.84
C THR A 224 -12.74 7.84 -4.52
N GLY A 225 -12.09 7.94 -3.36
CA GLY A 225 -11.35 9.12 -2.99
C GLY A 225 -10.15 9.41 -3.87
N ALA A 226 -9.34 8.38 -4.16
CA ALA A 226 -8.21 8.49 -5.08
C ALA A 226 -8.68 8.86 -6.49
N LEU A 227 -9.76 8.25 -7.00
CA LEU A 227 -10.32 8.60 -8.30
C LEU A 227 -10.77 10.07 -8.35
N CYS A 228 -11.57 10.52 -7.37
CA CYS A 228 -12.01 11.91 -7.28
C CYS A 228 -10.85 12.90 -7.14
N ALA A 229 -9.80 12.54 -6.39
CA ALA A 229 -8.60 13.34 -6.23
C ALA A 229 -7.84 13.48 -7.56
N CYS A 230 -7.62 12.37 -8.28
CA CYS A 230 -6.94 12.37 -9.57
C CYS A 230 -7.71 13.19 -10.62
N PHE A 231 -9.03 13.04 -10.70
CA PHE A 231 -9.86 13.86 -11.60
C PHE A 231 -9.83 15.34 -11.19
N GLY A 232 -9.91 15.64 -9.89
CA GLY A 232 -9.84 17.00 -9.39
C GLY A 232 -8.51 17.68 -9.71
N ALA A 233 -7.39 16.98 -9.48
CA ALA A 233 -6.05 17.48 -9.76
C ALA A 233 -5.78 17.62 -11.27
N GLY A 234 -6.28 16.69 -12.09
CA GLY A 234 -6.12 16.75 -13.54
C GLY A 234 -6.96 17.84 -14.23
N LEU A 235 -8.01 18.32 -13.56
CA LEU A 235 -8.86 19.40 -14.07
C LEU A 235 -8.35 20.79 -13.66
N GLN A 236 -7.55 20.87 -12.58
CA GLN A 236 -7.00 22.11 -12.02
C GLN A 236 -5.80 22.62 -12.81
#